data_AF-A0A8H6QMF0-F1
#
_entry.id   AF-A0A8H6QMF0-F1
#
_cell.length_a   1.000
_cell.length_b   1.000
_cell.length_c   1.000
_cell.angle_alpha   90.00
_cell.angle_beta   90.00
_cell.angle_gamma   90.00
#
_symmetry.space_group_name_H-M   'P 1'
#
loop_
_entity.id
_entity.type
_entity.pdbx_description
1 polymer ?
#
loop_
_entity_poly.entity_id
_entity_poly.type
_entity_poly.pdbx_seq_one_letter_code
_entity_poly.pdbx_strand_id
1 'polypeptide(L)'
;MLTQENALRRLTASTWGLPLQQARQVYTMVVRPALTYAAHIWHNPVEGRYQRRALLQLACRVQNRCLRLINGAFRATPTTSLETLAYVPPLDLYLTGRLVAYRRPAAAGGIDELIKRKCDRIKNTLGRPHIDVSTSVVGYSTPVPRDWRTTWLRDPLEATATQRQPRTDKVRIWEAVKRRWTERWRTAPRSRSEAVPQPPNRQILELHQSLHKAESSILTQLRTGKIGQ
;
A
#
# COMPACT_ATOMS: atom_id res chain seq x y z
N MET A 1 12.64 7.07 10.63
CA MET A 1 11.92 7.71 9.49
C MET A 1 11.90 9.24 9.53
N LEU A 2 12.07 9.89 10.69
CA LEU A 2 12.04 11.36 10.79
C LEU A 2 13.04 12.07 9.87
N THR A 3 14.22 11.48 9.62
CA THR A 3 15.23 12.02 8.71
C THR A 3 14.73 12.12 7.27
N GLN A 4 14.13 11.05 6.74
CA GLN A 4 13.57 11.01 5.39
C GLN A 4 12.36 11.94 5.25
N GLU A 5 11.51 12.01 6.28
CA GLU A 5 10.38 12.94 6.32
C GLU A 5 10.85 14.41 6.31
N ASN A 6 11.85 14.74 7.12
CA ASN A 6 12.43 16.09 7.17
C ASN A 6 13.13 16.47 5.87
N ALA A 7 13.83 15.54 5.23
CA ALA A 7 14.43 15.76 3.92
C ALA A 7 13.34 16.07 2.87
N LEU A 8 12.26 15.27 2.83
CA LEU A 8 11.12 15.55 1.95
C LEU A 8 10.51 16.92 2.25
N ARG A 9 10.30 17.25 3.53
CA ARG A 9 9.73 18.53 3.96
C ARG A 9 10.57 19.73 3.48
N ARG A 10 11.90 19.62 3.55
CA ARG A 10 12.82 20.66 3.05
C ARG A 10 12.76 20.78 1.53
N LEU A 11 12.67 19.67 0.81
CA LEU A 11 12.55 19.68 -0.65
C LEU A 11 11.19 20.19 -1.16
N THR A 12 10.13 20.08 -0.36
CA THR A 12 8.76 20.48 -0.72
C THR A 12 8.32 21.80 -0.10
N ALA A 13 9.23 22.78 0.03
CA ALA A 13 8.89 24.12 0.48
C ALA A 13 7.81 24.78 -0.42
N SER A 14 6.97 25.65 0.14
CA SER A 14 5.81 26.19 -0.58
C SER A 14 6.16 27.11 -1.75
N THR A 15 7.23 27.90 -1.63
CA THR A 15 7.62 28.92 -2.62
C THR A 15 8.67 28.46 -3.63
N TRP A 16 9.60 27.60 -3.23
CA TRP A 16 10.72 27.13 -4.07
C TRP A 16 10.84 25.61 -4.15
N GLY A 17 9.93 24.87 -3.51
CA GLY A 17 10.02 23.42 -3.44
C GLY A 17 9.70 22.72 -4.75
N LEU A 18 10.01 21.43 -4.77
CA LEU A 18 9.76 20.54 -5.90
C LEU A 18 8.27 20.51 -6.28
N PRO A 19 7.94 20.43 -7.58
CA PRO A 19 6.57 20.21 -8.02
C PRO A 19 6.05 18.86 -7.55
N LEU A 20 4.72 18.69 -7.59
CA LEU A 20 4.03 17.53 -7.03
C LEU A 20 4.57 16.20 -7.58
N GLN A 21 4.83 16.13 -8.89
CA GLN A 21 5.29 14.90 -9.54
C GLN A 21 6.67 14.46 -9.04
N GLN A 22 7.63 15.39 -8.96
CA GLN A 22 9.00 15.13 -8.50
C GLN A 22 9.00 14.80 -7.00
N ALA A 23 8.25 15.57 -6.19
CA ALA A 23 8.09 15.27 -4.76
C ALA A 23 7.51 13.86 -4.53
N ARG A 24 6.54 13.45 -5.35
CA ARG A 24 5.98 12.09 -5.32
C ARG A 24 7.00 11.03 -5.72
N GLN A 25 7.86 11.30 -6.70
CA GLN A 25 8.95 10.38 -7.07
C GLN A 25 9.88 10.15 -5.88
N VAL A 26 10.30 11.20 -5.19
CA VAL A 26 11.14 11.09 -3.98
C VAL A 26 10.47 10.21 -2.91
N TYR A 27 9.17 10.42 -2.64
CA TYR A 27 8.44 9.55 -1.71
C TYR A 27 8.40 8.09 -2.18
N THR A 28 8.19 7.85 -3.46
CA THR A 28 8.07 6.49 -4.01
C THR A 28 9.40 5.75 -4.06
N MET A 29 10.51 6.47 -4.25
CA MET A 29 11.86 5.89 -4.36
C MET A 29 12.57 5.76 -3.02
N VAL A 30 12.33 6.66 -2.06
CA VAL A 30 13.08 6.69 -0.78
C VAL A 30 12.22 6.25 0.39
N VAL A 31 11.09 6.92 0.59
CA VAL A 31 10.28 6.75 1.80
C VAL A 31 9.46 5.46 1.75
N ARG A 32 8.77 5.21 0.63
CA ARG A 32 7.89 4.03 0.48
C ARG A 32 8.66 2.71 0.60
N PRO A 33 9.84 2.52 -0.01
CA PRO A 33 10.60 1.28 0.15
C PRO A 33 11.08 1.09 1.59
N ALA A 34 11.51 2.16 2.26
CA ALA A 34 11.89 2.11 3.67
C ALA A 34 10.70 1.78 4.59
N LEU A 35 9.51 2.31 4.33
CA LEU A 35 8.28 1.95 5.06
C LEU A 35 7.85 0.51 4.85
N THR A 36 8.06 -0.01 3.64
CA THR A 36 7.59 -1.34 3.24
C THR A 36 8.66 -2.42 3.36
N TYR A 37 9.81 -2.07 3.93
CA TYR A 37 10.87 -3.02 4.22
C TYR A 37 10.35 -4.12 5.15
N ALA A 38 10.71 -5.36 4.82
CA ALA A 38 10.28 -6.55 5.55
C ALA A 38 8.76 -6.68 5.74
N ALA A 39 7.95 -6.04 4.89
CA ALA A 39 6.48 -6.06 5.00
C ALA A 39 5.91 -7.48 5.14
N HIS A 40 6.48 -8.46 4.44
CA HIS A 40 6.05 -9.85 4.50
C HIS A 40 6.21 -10.52 5.89
N ILE A 41 7.02 -9.95 6.79
CA ILE A 41 7.25 -10.46 8.15
C ILE A 41 6.21 -9.92 9.14
N TRP A 42 5.85 -8.64 9.02
CA TRP A 42 5.03 -7.94 10.01
C TRP A 42 3.63 -7.56 9.53
N HIS A 43 3.40 -7.49 8.21
CA HIS A 43 2.08 -7.21 7.62
C HIS A 43 1.30 -8.51 7.49
N ASN A 44 0.08 -8.52 8.00
CA ASN A 44 -0.84 -9.62 7.85
C ASN A 44 -2.18 -9.10 7.31
N PRO A 45 -2.59 -9.53 6.10
CA PRO A 45 -3.79 -9.04 5.42
C PRO A 45 -5.06 -9.81 5.82
N VAL A 46 -4.95 -10.90 6.58
CA VAL A 46 -6.12 -11.65 7.07
C VAL A 46 -6.70 -10.87 8.23
N GLU A 47 -7.97 -10.49 8.16
CA GLU A 47 -8.61 -9.76 9.25
C GLU A 47 -8.88 -10.70 10.43
N GLY A 48 -8.37 -10.33 11.60
CA GLY A 48 -8.51 -11.06 12.86
C GLY A 48 -8.33 -10.10 14.04
N ARG A 49 -8.90 -10.45 15.19
CA ARG A 49 -9.06 -9.51 16.32
C ARG A 49 -7.74 -9.05 16.98
N TYR A 50 -6.59 -9.67 16.63
CA TYR A 50 -5.30 -9.48 17.32
C TYR A 50 -4.10 -9.28 16.38
N GLN A 51 -4.24 -8.50 15.30
CA GLN A 51 -3.08 -8.19 14.44
C GLN A 51 -2.24 -7.02 14.93
N ARG A 52 -0.97 -7.01 14.50
CA ARG A 52 0.03 -5.91 14.62
C ARG A 52 -0.40 -4.64 13.85
N ARG A 53 -1.64 -4.20 14.05
CA ARG A 53 -2.23 -2.98 13.49
C ARG A 53 -1.42 -1.75 13.88
N ALA A 54 -0.72 -1.77 15.01
CA ALA A 54 0.11 -0.65 15.47
C ALA A 54 1.19 -0.27 14.44
N LEU A 55 1.94 -1.25 13.89
CA LEU A 55 2.99 -0.98 12.90
C LEU A 55 2.40 -0.45 11.60
N LEU A 56 1.31 -1.08 11.12
CA LEU A 56 0.60 -0.62 9.93
C LEU A 56 0.07 0.82 10.13
N GLN A 57 -0.54 1.11 11.27
CA GLN A 57 -1.04 2.44 11.61
C GLN A 57 0.10 3.47 11.65
N LEU A 58 1.24 3.14 12.24
CA LEU A 58 2.42 4.01 12.26
C LEU A 58 2.91 4.29 10.83
N ALA A 59 2.99 3.26 9.99
CA ALA A 59 3.40 3.41 8.60
C ALA A 59 2.40 4.26 7.79
N CYS A 60 1.10 4.04 7.99
CA CYS A 60 0.03 4.86 7.40
C CYS A 60 0.11 6.32 7.88
N ARG A 61 0.42 6.57 9.16
CA ARG A 61 0.63 7.95 9.67
C ARG A 61 1.78 8.64 8.94
N VAL A 62 2.90 7.95 8.73
CA VAL A 62 4.04 8.50 7.97
C VAL A 62 3.65 8.77 6.51
N GLN A 63 2.97 7.82 5.84
CA GLN A 63 2.44 8.04 4.49
C GLN A 63 1.56 9.29 4.45
N ASN A 64 0.61 9.44 5.38
CA ASN A 64 -0.32 10.56 5.38
C ASN A 64 0.38 11.91 5.62
N ARG A 65 1.47 11.95 6.38
CA ARG A 65 2.28 13.16 6.52
C ARG A 65 3.01 13.48 5.22
N CYS A 66 3.67 12.49 4.61
CA CYS A 66 4.35 12.67 3.33
C CYS A 66 3.40 13.10 2.21
N LEU A 67 2.21 12.51 2.11
CA LEU A 67 1.21 12.87 1.11
C LEU A 67 0.71 14.31 1.28
N ARG A 68 0.52 14.78 2.53
CA ARG A 68 0.20 16.19 2.77
C ARG A 68 1.31 17.12 2.31
N LEU A 69 2.58 16.78 2.58
CA LEU A 69 3.74 17.55 2.13
C LEU A 69 3.83 17.60 0.60
N ILE A 70 3.62 16.47 -0.07
CA ILE A 70 3.65 16.36 -1.54
C ILE A 70 2.54 17.20 -2.16
N ASN A 71 1.31 17.10 -1.64
CA ASN A 71 0.15 17.79 -2.19
C ASN A 71 0.09 19.27 -1.78
N GLY A 72 0.79 19.69 -0.71
CA GLY A 72 0.61 21.04 -0.13
C GLY A 72 -0.75 21.21 0.57
N ALA A 73 -1.30 20.10 1.06
CA ALA A 73 -2.65 20.04 1.59
C ALA A 73 -2.71 20.41 3.09
N PHE A 74 -3.82 21.02 3.51
CA PHE A 74 -4.08 21.31 4.92
C PHE A 74 -4.28 20.04 5.77
N ARG A 75 -4.17 20.17 7.09
CA ARG A 75 -4.38 19.05 8.01
C ARG A 75 -5.79 18.45 7.88
N ALA A 76 -6.79 19.31 7.66
CA ALA A 76 -8.20 18.97 7.49
C ALA A 76 -8.53 18.18 6.21
N THR A 77 -7.61 18.05 5.24
CA THR A 77 -7.90 17.24 4.04
C THR A 77 -7.97 15.76 4.40
N PRO A 78 -9.03 15.05 3.95
CA PRO A 78 -9.17 13.62 4.20
C PRO A 78 -8.10 12.82 3.46
N THR A 79 -7.67 11.71 4.07
CA THR A 79 -6.60 10.85 3.54
C THR A 79 -6.93 10.29 2.16
N THR A 80 -8.19 9.96 1.92
CA THR A 80 -8.66 9.40 0.64
C THR A 80 -8.42 10.37 -0.52
N SER A 81 -8.66 11.67 -0.33
CA SER A 81 -8.40 12.68 -1.35
C SER A 81 -6.90 12.90 -1.56
N LEU A 82 -6.07 12.78 -0.51
CA LEU A 82 -4.62 12.88 -0.64
C LEU A 82 -4.05 11.73 -1.50
N GLU A 83 -4.57 10.52 -1.29
CA GLU A 83 -4.20 9.33 -2.04
C GLU A 83 -4.60 9.46 -3.52
N THR A 84 -5.82 9.93 -3.81
CA THR A 84 -6.27 10.12 -5.20
C THR A 84 -5.47 11.20 -5.92
N LEU A 85 -5.25 12.36 -5.29
CA LEU A 85 -4.49 13.47 -5.88
C LEU A 85 -3.03 13.10 -6.16
N ALA A 86 -2.37 12.41 -5.23
CA ALA A 86 -1.01 11.94 -5.43
C ALA A 86 -0.93 10.71 -6.34
N TYR A 87 -2.06 10.12 -6.74
CA TYR A 87 -2.12 8.80 -7.38
C TYR A 87 -1.28 7.76 -6.64
N VAL A 88 -1.48 7.67 -5.32
CA VAL A 88 -0.78 6.74 -4.42
C VAL A 88 -1.81 5.85 -3.75
N PRO A 89 -1.71 4.51 -3.88
CA PRO A 89 -2.64 3.63 -3.20
C PRO A 89 -2.48 3.70 -1.67
N PRO A 90 -3.55 3.41 -0.91
CA PRO A 90 -3.50 3.15 0.51
C PRO A 90 -2.37 2.17 0.86
N LEU A 91 -1.62 2.47 1.93
CA LEU A 91 -0.41 1.73 2.25
C LEU A 91 -0.68 0.25 2.54
N ASP A 92 -1.79 -0.05 3.21
CA ASP A 92 -2.27 -1.39 3.51
C ASP A 92 -2.53 -2.22 2.24
N LEU A 93 -3.20 -1.63 1.24
CA LEU A 93 -3.43 -2.30 -0.05
C LEU A 93 -2.10 -2.52 -0.81
N TYR A 94 -1.19 -1.55 -0.76
CA TYR A 94 0.13 -1.67 -1.37
C TYR A 94 0.98 -2.77 -0.70
N LEU A 95 1.01 -2.82 0.64
CA LEU A 95 1.69 -3.86 1.41
C LEU A 95 1.11 -5.25 1.13
N THR A 96 -0.21 -5.33 0.99
CA THR A 96 -0.90 -6.58 0.65
C THR A 96 -0.51 -7.05 -0.75
N GLY A 97 -0.48 -6.16 -1.74
CA GLY A 97 0.01 -6.48 -3.09
C GLY A 97 1.49 -6.91 -3.09
N ARG A 98 2.32 -6.28 -2.25
CA ARG A 98 3.72 -6.68 -2.03
C ARG A 98 3.85 -8.07 -1.41
N LEU A 99 2.99 -8.41 -0.47
CA LEU A 99 2.94 -9.73 0.15
C LEU A 99 2.53 -10.80 -0.86
N VAL A 100 1.53 -10.49 -1.72
CA VAL A 100 1.19 -11.35 -2.85
C VAL A 100 2.41 -11.57 -3.74
N ALA A 101 3.07 -10.51 -4.20
CA ALA A 101 4.24 -10.61 -5.08
C ALA A 101 5.36 -11.47 -4.48
N TYR A 102 5.61 -11.33 -3.17
CA TYR A 102 6.60 -12.10 -2.44
C TYR A 102 6.23 -13.58 -2.35
N ARG A 103 4.97 -13.87 -2.01
CA ARG A 103 4.47 -15.23 -1.86
C ARG A 103 4.26 -15.84 -3.24
N ARG A 104 5.32 -16.33 -3.86
CA ARG A 104 5.23 -17.06 -5.13
C ARG A 104 4.38 -18.33 -4.93
N PRO A 105 3.65 -18.78 -5.96
CA PRO A 105 2.99 -20.08 -5.91
C PRO A 105 4.05 -21.16 -5.62
N ALA A 106 3.78 -22.04 -4.65
CA ALA A 106 4.74 -23.08 -4.23
C ALA A 106 5.16 -24.01 -5.38
N ALA A 107 4.33 -24.13 -6.42
CA ALA A 107 4.60 -24.94 -7.60
C ALA A 107 5.62 -24.33 -8.58
N ALA A 108 5.96 -23.04 -8.46
CA ALA A 108 6.79 -22.34 -9.45
C ALA A 108 8.30 -22.62 -9.30
N GLY A 109 8.73 -23.22 -8.19
CA GLY A 109 10.10 -23.64 -8.00
C GLY A 109 10.17 -24.65 -6.87
N GLY A 110 10.65 -25.86 -7.13
CA GLY A 110 10.77 -26.97 -6.16
C GLY A 110 11.63 -26.68 -4.93
N ILE A 111 12.06 -25.43 -4.72
CA ILE A 111 12.74 -24.92 -3.53
C ILE A 111 11.84 -25.09 -2.30
N ASP A 112 10.53 -24.83 -2.39
CA ASP A 112 9.63 -24.98 -1.24
C ASP A 112 9.53 -26.44 -0.78
N GLU A 113 9.48 -27.37 -1.73
CA GLU A 113 9.52 -28.81 -1.45
C GLU A 113 10.89 -29.25 -0.93
N LEU A 114 11.98 -28.71 -1.49
CA LEU A 114 13.33 -28.97 -1.03
C LEU A 114 13.51 -28.50 0.42
N ILE A 115 13.02 -27.30 0.77
CA ILE A 115 13.02 -26.77 2.14
C ILE A 115 12.27 -27.72 3.06
N LYS A 116 11.05 -28.14 2.69
CA LYS A 116 10.26 -29.11 3.48
C LYS A 116 11.03 -30.41 3.69
N ARG A 117 11.54 -31.03 2.62
CA ARG A 117 12.32 -32.28 2.69
C ARG A 117 13.55 -32.14 3.58
N LYS A 118 14.26 -31.01 3.52
CA LYS A 118 15.42 -30.74 4.39
C LYS A 118 15.00 -30.54 5.85
N CYS A 119 13.94 -29.77 6.10
CA CYS A 119 13.38 -29.60 7.45
C CYS A 119 12.89 -30.93 8.03
N ASP A 120 12.24 -31.78 7.24
CA ASP A 120 11.77 -33.10 7.65
C ASP A 120 12.95 -34.04 7.98
N ARG A 121 14.03 -34.00 7.18
CA ARG A 121 15.25 -34.76 7.47
C ARG A 121 15.92 -34.29 8.77
N ILE A 122 16.03 -32.98 8.98
CA ILE A 122 16.57 -32.40 10.23
C ILE A 122 15.71 -32.83 11.42
N LYS A 123 14.38 -32.76 11.28
CA LYS A 123 13.42 -33.21 12.29
C LYS A 123 13.64 -34.67 12.67
N ASN A 124 13.74 -35.56 11.67
CA ASN A 124 13.94 -36.99 11.89
C ASN A 124 15.32 -37.29 12.53
N THR A 125 16.34 -36.49 12.22
CA THR A 125 17.71 -36.66 12.75
C THR A 125 17.80 -36.19 14.20
N LEU A 126 17.10 -35.12 14.57
CA LEU A 126 17.14 -34.55 15.91
C LEU A 126 16.30 -35.35 16.92
N GLY A 127 15.47 -36.29 16.48
CA GLY A 127 14.65 -37.15 17.36
C GLY A 127 13.68 -36.38 18.28
N ARG A 128 13.51 -35.07 18.09
CA ARG A 128 12.69 -34.24 18.97
C ARG A 128 11.22 -34.38 18.55
N PRO A 129 10.31 -34.70 19.48
CA PRO A 129 8.89 -34.53 19.22
C PRO A 129 8.65 -33.07 18.84
N HIS A 130 7.84 -32.86 17.81
CA HIS A 130 7.42 -31.54 17.40
C HIS A 130 6.63 -30.93 18.56
N ILE A 131 7.22 -29.98 19.28
CA ILE A 131 6.41 -29.05 20.07
C ILE A 131 5.64 -28.25 19.03
N ASP A 132 4.35 -28.50 18.92
CA ASP A 132 3.45 -27.64 18.17
C ASP A 132 3.40 -26.29 18.89
N VAL A 133 4.35 -25.41 18.57
CA VAL A 133 4.34 -24.00 19.02
C VAL A 133 3.14 -23.25 18.39
N SER A 134 2.37 -23.92 17.53
CA SER A 134 1.16 -23.44 16.89
C SER A 134 0.01 -23.12 17.87
N THR A 135 0.07 -23.49 19.16
CA THR A 135 -1.14 -23.39 20.03
C THR A 135 -0.96 -22.74 21.41
N SER A 136 0.24 -22.32 21.87
CA SER A 136 0.33 -21.75 23.24
C SER A 136 1.27 -20.55 23.44
N VAL A 137 1.77 -19.90 22.39
CA VAL A 137 2.59 -18.69 22.56
C VAL A 137 1.82 -17.43 22.21
N VAL A 138 1.50 -16.69 23.28
CA VAL A 138 1.01 -15.32 23.30
C VAL A 138 1.61 -14.48 22.15
N GLY A 139 0.76 -14.03 21.21
CA GLY A 139 1.05 -12.83 20.40
C GLY A 139 1.46 -12.98 18.92
N TYR A 140 1.40 -14.16 18.30
CA TYR A 140 1.60 -14.26 16.84
C TYR A 140 0.27 -14.18 16.08
N SER A 141 0.24 -13.36 15.03
CA SER A 141 -0.93 -13.21 14.15
C SER A 141 -1.30 -14.55 13.49
N THR A 142 -2.59 -14.79 13.27
CA THR A 142 -3.08 -15.96 12.51
C THR A 142 -2.29 -16.16 11.21
N PRO A 143 -1.70 -17.35 10.96
CA PRO A 143 -0.95 -17.59 9.74
C PRO A 143 -1.81 -17.31 8.51
N VAL A 144 -1.25 -16.62 7.51
CA VAL A 144 -1.98 -16.31 6.28
C VAL A 144 -2.28 -17.63 5.53
N PRO A 145 -3.56 -17.95 5.24
CA PRO A 145 -3.93 -19.18 4.54
C PRO A 145 -3.14 -19.39 3.26
N ARG A 146 -2.90 -20.65 2.87
CA ARG A 146 -2.11 -20.97 1.66
C ARG A 146 -2.79 -20.42 0.40
N ASP A 147 -4.10 -20.57 0.32
CA ASP A 147 -4.90 -20.16 -0.84
C ASP A 147 -5.28 -18.67 -0.82
N TRP A 148 -4.88 -17.95 0.24
CA TRP A 148 -5.17 -16.53 0.37
C TRP A 148 -4.64 -15.71 -0.82
N ARG A 149 -3.49 -16.08 -1.39
CA ARG A 149 -2.95 -15.37 -2.56
C ARG A 149 -3.91 -15.51 -3.74
N THR A 150 -4.38 -16.72 -4.02
CA THR A 150 -5.29 -16.99 -5.14
C THR A 150 -6.64 -16.36 -4.94
N THR A 151 -7.16 -16.33 -3.70
CA THR A 151 -8.43 -15.65 -3.41
C THR A 151 -8.30 -14.14 -3.49
N TRP A 152 -7.18 -13.57 -3.04
CA TRP A 152 -6.95 -12.12 -3.13
C TRP A 152 -6.72 -11.66 -4.58
N LEU A 153 -6.04 -12.46 -5.40
CA LEU A 153 -5.90 -12.21 -6.84
C LEU A 153 -7.18 -12.54 -7.63
N ARG A 154 -8.17 -13.20 -7.03
CA ARG A 154 -9.42 -13.52 -7.71
C ARG A 154 -10.19 -12.25 -8.00
N ASP A 155 -10.68 -12.18 -9.23
CA ASP A 155 -11.49 -11.10 -9.70
C ASP A 155 -12.97 -11.53 -9.69
N PRO A 156 -13.83 -10.96 -8.82
CA PRO A 156 -15.23 -11.38 -8.73
C PRO A 156 -16.01 -11.19 -10.03
N LEU A 157 -15.59 -10.22 -10.85
CA LEU A 157 -16.21 -9.87 -12.13
C LEU A 157 -15.64 -10.65 -13.33
N GLU A 158 -14.50 -11.34 -13.17
CA GLU A 158 -13.88 -12.14 -14.24
C GLU A 158 -14.41 -13.59 -14.27
N ALA A 159 -15.17 -14.03 -13.27
CA ALA A 159 -15.72 -15.39 -13.21
C ALA A 159 -16.68 -15.72 -14.37
N THR A 160 -17.18 -14.70 -15.07
CA THR A 160 -18.18 -14.82 -16.16
C THR A 160 -17.65 -14.40 -17.53
N ALA A 161 -16.43 -13.88 -17.64
CA ALA A 161 -15.89 -13.35 -18.88
C ALA A 161 -14.70 -14.19 -19.39
N THR A 162 -14.75 -14.62 -20.66
CA THR A 162 -13.60 -15.16 -21.41
C THR A 162 -12.59 -14.04 -21.64
N GLN A 163 -11.87 -13.63 -20.59
CA GLN A 163 -11.05 -12.42 -20.60
C GLN A 163 -9.56 -12.77 -20.62
N ARG A 164 -8.83 -12.11 -21.53
CA ARG A 164 -7.38 -12.24 -21.73
C ARG A 164 -6.65 -11.97 -20.41
N GLN A 165 -6.08 -13.02 -19.84
CA GLN A 165 -5.27 -12.89 -18.63
C GLN A 165 -4.07 -11.95 -18.90
N PRO A 166 -3.83 -10.97 -18.02
CA PRO A 166 -2.74 -10.01 -18.20
C PRO A 166 -1.37 -10.71 -18.26
N ARG A 167 -0.50 -10.17 -19.12
CA ARG A 167 0.79 -10.76 -19.52
C ARG A 167 1.79 -11.01 -18.39
N THR A 168 1.66 -10.38 -17.21
CA THR A 168 2.59 -10.55 -16.07
C THR A 168 1.93 -10.45 -14.70
N ASP A 169 2.48 -11.15 -13.70
CA ASP A 169 2.04 -11.11 -12.30
C ASP A 169 2.04 -9.71 -11.67
N LYS A 170 2.98 -8.84 -12.06
CA LYS A 170 3.05 -7.46 -11.55
C LYS A 170 1.82 -6.65 -11.94
N VAL A 171 1.35 -6.81 -13.18
CA VAL A 171 0.17 -6.12 -13.70
C VAL A 171 -1.08 -6.62 -12.98
N ARG A 172 -1.23 -7.94 -12.81
CA ARG A 172 -2.32 -8.56 -12.04
C ARG A 172 -2.44 -7.99 -10.63
N ILE A 173 -1.32 -7.95 -9.93
CA ILE A 173 -1.27 -7.46 -8.56
C ILE A 173 -1.67 -5.99 -8.53
N TRP A 174 -1.16 -5.18 -9.45
CA TRP A 174 -1.50 -3.76 -9.54
C TRP A 174 -2.99 -3.54 -9.84
N GLU A 175 -3.57 -4.29 -10.78
CA GLU A 175 -5.00 -4.23 -11.11
C GLU A 175 -5.86 -4.60 -9.89
N ALA A 176 -5.50 -5.67 -9.19
CA ALA A 176 -6.17 -6.10 -7.96
C ALA A 176 -6.06 -5.04 -6.84
N VAL A 177 -4.92 -4.35 -6.70
CA VAL A 177 -4.76 -3.21 -5.77
C VAL A 177 -5.65 -2.05 -6.22
N LYS A 178 -5.58 -1.66 -7.50
CA LYS A 178 -6.29 -0.50 -8.05
C LYS A 178 -7.80 -0.68 -7.93
N ARG A 179 -8.31 -1.88 -8.20
CA ARG A 179 -9.73 -2.20 -8.02
C ARG A 179 -10.16 -2.01 -6.57
N ARG A 180 -9.48 -2.64 -5.62
CA ARG A 180 -9.81 -2.53 -4.18
C ARG A 180 -9.69 -1.11 -3.67
N TRP A 181 -8.72 -0.36 -4.18
CA TRP A 181 -8.59 1.05 -3.89
C TRP A 181 -9.78 1.85 -4.42
N THR A 182 -10.20 1.58 -5.66
CA THR A 182 -11.38 2.23 -6.26
C THR A 182 -12.65 1.90 -5.47
N GLU A 183 -12.80 0.64 -5.04
CA GLU A 183 -13.95 0.21 -4.23
C GLU A 183 -13.95 0.89 -2.85
N ARG A 184 -12.80 0.93 -2.18
CA ARG A 184 -12.64 1.68 -0.92
C ARG A 184 -12.91 3.17 -1.09
N TRP A 185 -12.54 3.75 -2.23
CA TRP A 185 -12.81 5.15 -2.54
C TRP A 185 -14.30 5.41 -2.76
N ARG A 186 -15.05 4.44 -3.33
CA ARG A 186 -16.50 4.53 -3.50
C ARG A 186 -17.24 4.50 -2.17
N THR A 187 -16.79 3.66 -1.23
CA THR A 187 -17.43 3.48 0.08
C THR A 187 -16.97 4.48 1.14
N ALA A 188 -15.90 5.24 0.88
CA ALA A 188 -15.39 6.21 1.83
C ALA A 188 -16.35 7.39 2.05
N PRO A 189 -16.53 7.85 3.31
CA PRO A 189 -17.33 9.04 3.59
C PRO A 189 -16.69 10.26 2.93
N ARG A 190 -17.52 11.05 2.23
CA ARG A 190 -17.07 12.26 1.52
C ARG A 190 -17.37 13.51 2.32
N SER A 191 -16.48 14.50 2.21
CA SER A 191 -16.78 15.84 2.71
C SER A 191 -17.77 16.50 1.77
N ARG A 192 -18.82 17.13 2.32
CA ARG A 192 -19.79 17.92 1.52
C ARG A 192 -19.12 18.98 0.63
N SER A 193 -17.94 19.45 1.04
CA SER A 193 -17.12 20.46 0.36
C SER A 193 -16.24 19.93 -0.78
N GLU A 194 -16.13 18.61 -0.99
CA GLU A 194 -15.21 18.06 -2.00
C GLU A 194 -15.74 18.36 -3.42
N ALA A 195 -15.08 19.29 -4.11
CA ALA A 195 -15.62 19.91 -5.33
C ALA A 195 -15.74 18.96 -6.52
N VAL A 196 -14.79 18.03 -6.69
CA VAL A 196 -14.79 17.06 -7.81
C VAL A 196 -14.25 15.70 -7.36
N PRO A 197 -15.09 14.83 -6.75
CA PRO A 197 -14.68 13.50 -6.36
C PRO A 197 -14.48 12.63 -7.62
N GLN A 198 -13.22 12.42 -8.01
CA GLN A 198 -12.84 11.51 -9.08
C GLN A 198 -12.21 10.24 -8.52
N PRO A 199 -12.46 9.07 -9.16
CA PRO A 199 -11.76 7.86 -8.81
C PRO A 199 -10.25 8.02 -9.04
N PRO A 200 -9.41 7.20 -8.39
CA PRO A 200 -7.97 7.28 -8.54
C PRO A 200 -7.53 7.08 -10.00
N ASN A 201 -7.17 8.19 -10.65
CA ASN A 201 -6.79 8.23 -12.05
C ASN A 201 -5.41 8.88 -12.21
N ARG A 202 -4.60 8.34 -13.14
CA ARG A 202 -3.25 8.82 -13.40
C ARG A 202 -3.27 10.22 -14.03
N GLN A 203 -4.31 10.54 -14.80
CA GLN A 203 -4.51 11.85 -15.42
C GLN A 203 -4.56 13.01 -14.41
N ILE A 204 -4.88 12.74 -13.14
CA ILE A 204 -4.85 13.76 -12.09
C ILE A 204 -3.45 14.36 -11.93
N LEU A 205 -2.39 13.57 -12.19
CA LEU A 205 -1.02 14.04 -12.10
C LEU A 205 -0.65 14.98 -13.23
N GLU A 206 -1.29 14.84 -14.40
CA GLU A 206 -1.02 15.67 -15.58
C GLU A 206 -1.45 17.13 -15.31
N LEU A 207 -2.48 17.32 -14.49
CA LEU A 207 -2.90 18.64 -14.01
C LEU A 207 -1.80 19.41 -13.28
N HIS A 208 -0.83 18.71 -12.69
CA HIS A 208 0.27 19.28 -11.93
C HIS A 208 1.58 19.36 -12.71
N GLN A 209 1.61 18.97 -13.99
CA GLN A 209 2.86 18.83 -14.75
C GLN A 209 3.50 20.19 -15.07
N SER A 210 2.69 21.19 -15.41
CA SER A 210 3.16 22.54 -15.75
C SER A 210 3.09 23.53 -14.59
N LEU A 211 2.63 23.08 -13.41
CA LEU A 211 2.38 23.95 -12.26
C LEU A 211 3.57 23.97 -11.31
N HIS A 212 3.88 25.16 -10.82
CA HIS A 212 4.81 25.36 -9.71
C HIS A 212 4.21 24.81 -8.41
N LYS A 213 5.03 24.70 -7.36
CA LYS A 213 4.60 24.11 -6.09
C LYS A 213 3.44 24.88 -5.44
N ALA A 214 3.50 26.22 -5.42
CA ALA A 214 2.43 27.04 -4.88
C ALA A 214 1.11 26.85 -5.64
N GLU A 215 1.15 26.86 -6.98
CA GLU A 215 -0.01 26.66 -7.85
C GLU A 215 -0.62 25.26 -7.67
N SER A 216 0.22 24.23 -7.58
CA SER A 216 -0.21 22.86 -7.28
C SER A 216 -0.89 22.72 -5.92
N SER A 217 -0.41 23.48 -4.92
CA SER A 217 -0.99 23.52 -3.59
C SER A 217 -2.38 24.17 -3.61
N ILE A 218 -2.54 25.27 -4.33
CA ILE A 218 -3.83 25.96 -4.52
C ILE A 218 -4.80 25.02 -5.25
N LEU A 219 -4.37 24.38 -6.33
CA LEU A 219 -5.20 23.43 -7.07
C LEU A 219 -5.68 22.27 -6.18
N THR A 220 -4.79 21.74 -5.34
CA THR A 220 -5.14 20.70 -4.34
C THR A 220 -6.23 21.20 -3.38
N GLN A 221 -6.10 22.42 -2.87
CA GLN A 221 -7.07 23.01 -1.94
C GLN A 221 -8.43 23.22 -2.60
N LEU A 222 -8.45 23.75 -3.82
CA LEU A 222 -9.67 23.95 -4.61
C LEU A 222 -10.39 22.61 -4.91
N ARG A 223 -9.64 21.57 -5.28
CA ARG A 223 -10.22 20.24 -5.56
C ARG A 223 -10.78 19.56 -4.32
N THR A 224 -10.13 19.74 -3.17
CA THR A 224 -10.57 19.13 -1.90
C THR A 224 -11.63 19.97 -1.17
N GLY A 225 -11.83 21.23 -1.58
CA GLY A 225 -12.67 22.21 -0.89
C GLY A 225 -12.23 22.51 0.54
N LYS A 226 -10.95 22.26 0.85
CA LYS A 226 -10.34 22.60 2.14
C LYS A 226 -9.38 23.75 1.92
N ILE A 227 -9.84 24.94 2.30
CA ILE A 227 -9.16 26.23 2.13
C ILE A 227 -8.65 26.81 3.46
N GLY A 228 -8.80 26.07 4.58
CA GLY A 228 -8.33 26.45 5.91
C GLY A 228 -7.77 25.28 6.72
N GLN A 229 -7.11 25.59 7.84
CA GLN A 229 -6.53 24.60 8.76
C GLN A 229 -7.56 23.87 9.61
#